data_AF-A0AAE6EKG7-F1
#
_entry.id   AF-A0AAE6EKG7-F1
#
_cell.length_a   1.000
_cell.length_b   1.000
_cell.length_c   1.000
_cell.angle_alpha   90.00
_cell.angle_beta   90.00
_cell.angle_gamma   90.00
#
_symmetry.space_group_name_H-M   'P 1'
#
loop_
_entity.id
_entity.type
_entity.pdbx_description
1 polymer ?
#
loop_
_entity_poly.entity_id
_entity_poly.type
_entity_poly.pdbx_seq_one_letter_code
_entity_poly.pdbx_strand_id
1 'polypeptide(L)'
;MKSFFIDPAEAACGAIFIGFGAFFALQSFGLEIGTAFRMGPGYFPLVLAIVLILLGSVIFFRATRVQGDVIGAIAWRGIFFILPAPIFFGFTVRGLGFVPALFFSALIAAFASHKMSPLMAVVISAAITVFSVAVFNYGLGLPFQRFGPWLKF
;
A
#
# COMPACT_ATOMS: atom_id res chain seq x y z
N MET A 1 24.85 -8.89 -32.81
CA MET A 1 23.39 -8.85 -32.61
C MET A 1 23.14 -9.21 -31.15
N LYS A 2 22.85 -8.23 -30.28
CA LYS A 2 22.56 -8.51 -28.86
C LYS A 2 21.21 -9.22 -28.81
N SER A 3 21.20 -10.51 -28.50
CA SER A 3 19.94 -11.24 -28.30
C SER A 3 19.23 -10.61 -27.11
N PHE A 4 18.03 -10.10 -27.35
CA PHE A 4 17.10 -9.71 -26.31
C PHE A 4 16.80 -10.95 -25.48
N PHE A 5 17.37 -11.05 -24.29
CA PHE A 5 16.92 -12.00 -23.28
C PHE A 5 15.84 -11.29 -22.49
N ILE A 6 14.62 -11.83 -22.51
CA ILE A 6 13.50 -11.33 -21.72
C ILE A 6 13.47 -12.14 -20.44
N ASP A 7 13.59 -11.48 -19.30
CA ASP A 7 13.26 -12.07 -18.01
C ASP A 7 11.73 -12.21 -17.90
N PRO A 8 11.18 -13.44 -17.90
CA PRO A 8 9.74 -13.65 -17.82
C PRO A 8 9.15 -13.22 -16.47
N ALA A 9 9.93 -13.23 -15.39
CA ALA A 9 9.49 -12.84 -14.06
C ALA A 9 9.28 -11.32 -13.97
N GLU A 10 10.29 -10.53 -14.34
CA GLU A 10 10.18 -9.07 -14.36
C GLU A 10 9.12 -8.62 -15.39
N ALA A 11 9.07 -9.25 -16.57
CA ALA A 11 8.07 -8.95 -17.58
C ALA A 11 6.64 -9.22 -17.06
N ALA A 12 6.42 -10.35 -16.39
CA ALA A 12 5.12 -10.67 -15.80
C ALA A 12 4.76 -9.70 -14.66
N CYS A 13 5.68 -9.39 -13.74
CA CYS A 13 5.44 -8.42 -12.68
C CYS A 13 5.11 -7.04 -13.22
N GLY A 14 5.88 -6.55 -14.20
CA GLY A 14 5.63 -5.27 -14.87
C GLY A 14 4.26 -5.24 -15.55
N ALA A 15 3.91 -6.30 -16.29
CA ALA A 15 2.61 -6.43 -16.94
C ALA A 15 1.45 -6.46 -15.94
N ILE A 16 1.59 -7.14 -14.80
CA ILE A 16 0.59 -7.17 -13.73
C ILE A 16 0.39 -5.76 -13.15
N PHE A 17 1.46 -5.02 -12.87
CA PHE A 17 1.36 -3.66 -12.34
C PHE A 17 0.69 -2.70 -13.32
N ILE A 18 1.06 -2.78 -14.61
CA ILE A 18 0.42 -2.00 -15.67
C ILE A 18 -1.06 -2.39 -15.79
N GLY A 19 -1.38 -3.69 -15.77
CA GLY A 19 -2.76 -4.19 -15.89
C GLY A 19 -3.66 -3.72 -14.76
N PHE A 20 -3.24 -3.89 -13.50
CA PHE A 20 -3.99 -3.38 -12.35
C PHE A 20 -4.08 -1.86 -12.35
N GLY A 21 -2.97 -1.16 -12.65
CA GLY A 21 -2.98 0.29 -12.76
C GLY A 21 -3.95 0.78 -13.84
N ALA A 22 -3.94 0.20 -15.03
CA ALA A 22 -4.87 0.53 -16.11
C ALA A 22 -6.33 0.27 -15.70
N PHE A 23 -6.61 -0.87 -15.07
CA PHE A 23 -7.93 -1.19 -14.55
C PHE A 23 -8.44 -0.13 -13.56
N PHE A 24 -7.63 0.22 -12.55
CA PHE A 24 -8.03 1.23 -11.57
C PHE A 24 -8.10 2.65 -12.16
N ALA A 25 -7.26 2.99 -13.14
CA ALA A 25 -7.34 4.26 -13.85
C ALA A 25 -8.66 4.38 -14.62
N LEU A 26 -9.05 3.33 -15.35
CA LEU A 26 -10.32 3.27 -16.08
C LEU A 26 -11.52 3.40 -15.13
N GLN A 27 -11.51 2.68 -14.01
CA GLN A 27 -12.56 2.78 -12.99
C GLN A 27 -12.62 4.19 -12.37
N SER A 28 -11.49 4.88 -12.26
CA SER A 28 -11.42 6.22 -11.67
C SER A 28 -12.00 7.31 -12.57
N PHE A 29 -12.05 7.12 -13.89
CA PHE A 29 -12.66 8.10 -14.80
C PHE A 29 -14.17 8.24 -14.62
N GLY A 30 -14.83 7.21 -14.07
CA GLY A 30 -16.25 7.27 -13.71
C GLY A 30 -16.51 7.94 -12.35
N LEU A 31 -15.47 8.38 -11.63
CA LEU A 31 -15.57 8.96 -10.29
C LEU A 31 -15.17 10.43 -10.30
N GLU A 32 -15.76 11.21 -9.39
CA GLU A 32 -15.31 12.59 -9.19
C GLU A 32 -13.88 12.60 -8.63
N ILE A 33 -12.98 13.28 -9.34
CA ILE A 33 -11.58 13.42 -8.93
C ILE A 33 -11.44 14.57 -7.92
N GLY A 34 -12.16 15.68 -8.09
CA GLY A 34 -12.01 16.86 -7.24
C GLY A 34 -10.63 17.51 -7.37
N THR A 35 -10.10 18.08 -6.28
CA THR A 35 -8.78 18.75 -6.25
C THR A 35 -7.86 18.14 -5.19
N ALA A 36 -6.57 18.49 -5.19
CA ALA A 36 -5.63 17.99 -4.19
C ALA A 36 -6.03 18.33 -2.74
N PHE A 37 -6.70 19.47 -2.52
CA PHE A 37 -7.18 19.88 -1.20
C PHE A 37 -8.59 19.38 -0.87
N ARG A 38 -9.34 18.93 -1.88
CA ARG A 38 -10.68 18.35 -1.75
C ARG A 38 -10.75 17.13 -2.65
N MET A 39 -10.05 16.07 -2.24
CA MET A 39 -9.93 14.84 -3.01
C MET A 39 -11.29 14.16 -3.09
N GLY A 40 -11.78 13.99 -4.31
CA GLY A 40 -12.94 13.15 -4.58
C GLY A 40 -12.57 11.66 -4.51
N PRO A 41 -13.57 10.75 -4.55
CA PRO A 41 -13.34 9.31 -4.44
C PRO A 41 -12.43 8.74 -5.54
N GLY A 42 -12.35 9.39 -6.72
CA GLY A 42 -11.49 8.99 -7.82
C GLY A 42 -10.04 9.47 -7.73
N TYR A 43 -9.73 10.47 -6.89
CA TYR A 43 -8.39 11.08 -6.86
C TYR A 43 -7.31 10.09 -6.45
N PHE A 44 -7.47 9.48 -5.28
CA PHE A 44 -6.46 8.61 -4.70
C PHE A 44 -6.24 7.32 -5.52
N PRO A 45 -7.31 6.61 -5.97
CA PRO A 45 -7.15 5.47 -6.88
C PRO A 45 -6.45 5.83 -8.19
N LEU A 46 -6.77 6.98 -8.80
CA LEU A 46 -6.15 7.42 -10.05
C LEU A 46 -4.65 7.68 -9.89
N VAL A 47 -4.25 8.41 -8.84
CA VAL A 47 -2.84 8.71 -8.58
C VAL A 47 -2.05 7.42 -8.35
N LEU A 48 -2.57 6.50 -7.52
CA LEU A 48 -1.91 5.21 -7.30
C LEU A 48 -1.84 4.37 -8.58
N ALA A 49 -2.89 4.39 -9.41
CA ALA A 49 -2.91 3.71 -10.69
C ALA A 49 -1.82 4.24 -11.64
N ILE A 50 -1.65 5.57 -11.73
CA ILE A 50 -0.59 6.20 -12.53
C ILE A 50 0.78 5.76 -12.02
N VAL A 51 1.02 5.81 -10.70
CA VAL A 51 2.29 5.38 -10.10
C VAL A 51 2.57 3.90 -10.40
N LEU A 52 1.55 3.03 -10.30
CA LEU A 52 1.68 1.61 -10.63
C LEU A 52 2.02 1.38 -12.10
N ILE A 53 1.38 2.10 -13.03
CA ILE A 53 1.68 2.02 -14.47
C ILE A 53 3.12 2.46 -14.73
N LEU A 54 3.57 3.56 -14.11
CA LEU A 54 4.93 4.06 -14.29
C LEU A 54 5.98 3.07 -13.77
N LEU A 55 5.82 2.58 -12.53
CA LEU A 55 6.72 1.59 -11.95
C LEU A 55 6.70 0.27 -12.75
N GLY A 56 5.50 -0.20 -13.12
CA GLY A 56 5.33 -1.40 -13.94
C GLY A 56 5.99 -1.27 -15.31
N SER A 57 5.87 -0.10 -15.96
CA SER A 57 6.54 0.20 -17.22
C SER A 57 8.06 0.14 -17.08
N VAL A 58 8.61 0.78 -16.04
CA VAL A 58 10.05 0.73 -15.77
C VAL A 58 10.55 -0.70 -15.58
N ILE A 59 9.83 -1.53 -14.80
CA ILE A 59 10.16 -2.94 -14.59
C ILE A 59 10.07 -3.73 -15.90
N PHE A 60 9.01 -3.53 -16.68
CA PHE A 60 8.80 -4.20 -17.96
C PHE A 60 9.92 -3.88 -18.97
N PHE A 61 10.37 -2.62 -19.04
CA PHE A 61 11.52 -2.25 -19.87
C PHE A 61 12.83 -2.85 -19.35
N ARG A 62 13.01 -2.95 -18.03
CA ARG A 62 14.19 -3.58 -17.41
C ARG A 62 14.30 -5.07 -17.72
N ALA A 63 13.17 -5.77 -17.80
CA ALA A 63 13.10 -7.20 -18.12
C ALA A 63 13.79 -7.56 -19.44
N THR A 64 13.92 -6.60 -20.37
CA THR A 64 14.60 -6.80 -21.67
C THR A 64 16.12 -6.57 -21.63
N ARG A 65 16.66 -6.06 -20.51
CA ARG A 65 18.05 -5.61 -20.36
C ARG A 65 18.84 -6.40 -19.33
N VAL A 66 18.17 -7.02 -18.36
CA VAL A 66 18.79 -7.73 -17.24
C VAL A 66 18.33 -9.19 -17.27
N GLN A 67 19.29 -10.10 -17.14
CA GLN A 67 19.00 -11.52 -16.91
C GLN A 67 18.70 -11.66 -15.43
N GLY A 68 17.44 -11.85 -15.05
CA GLY A 68 17.10 -12.07 -13.66
C GLY A 68 16.94 -13.55 -13.32
N ASP A 69 16.78 -13.75 -12.02
CA ASP A 69 16.79 -15.05 -11.39
C ASP A 69 15.47 -15.81 -11.64
N VAL A 70 15.54 -17.13 -11.48
CA VAL A 70 14.35 -18.01 -11.57
C VAL A 70 13.27 -17.51 -10.61
N ILE A 71 12.00 -17.54 -11.07
CA ILE A 71 10.84 -17.16 -10.25
C ILE A 71 10.88 -17.92 -8.92
N GLY A 72 11.12 -17.19 -7.84
CA GLY A 72 11.13 -17.75 -6.48
C GLY A 72 9.74 -18.18 -6.02
N ALA A 73 9.69 -18.83 -4.85
CA ALA A 73 8.42 -19.23 -4.25
C ALA A 73 7.53 -18.01 -3.94
N ILE A 74 6.22 -18.17 -4.15
CA ILE A 74 5.23 -17.14 -3.84
C ILE A 74 5.24 -16.88 -2.32
N ALA A 75 5.37 -15.61 -1.94
CA ALA A 75 5.37 -15.17 -0.55
C ALA A 75 3.93 -15.15 0.04
N TRP A 76 3.31 -16.32 0.18
CA TRP A 76 1.94 -16.48 0.70
C TRP A 76 1.71 -15.71 2.01
N ARG A 77 2.67 -15.80 2.93
CA ARG A 77 2.61 -15.09 4.20
C ARG A 77 2.52 -13.58 4.01
N GLY A 78 3.33 -13.02 3.10
CA GLY A 78 3.26 -11.60 2.74
C GLY A 78 1.87 -11.20 2.25
N ILE A 79 1.27 -12.00 1.36
CA ILE A 79 -0.08 -11.76 0.83
C ILE A 79 -1.12 -11.75 1.95
N PHE A 80 -1.10 -12.76 2.83
CA PHE A 80 -2.07 -12.90 3.93
C PHE A 80 -1.95 -11.82 5.02
N PHE A 81 -0.79 -11.20 5.20
CA PHE A 81 -0.63 -10.12 6.19
C PHE A 81 -0.80 -8.72 5.57
N ILE A 82 -0.38 -8.51 4.32
CA ILE A 82 -0.40 -7.18 3.68
C ILE A 82 -1.81 -6.81 3.21
N LEU A 83 -2.54 -7.73 2.56
CA LEU A 83 -3.87 -7.41 2.00
C LEU A 83 -4.92 -7.07 3.07
N PRO A 84 -5.02 -7.79 4.21
CA PRO A 84 -6.02 -7.46 5.23
C PRO A 84 -5.72 -6.19 6.02
N ALA A 85 -4.46 -5.73 6.09
CA ALA A 85 -4.09 -4.57 6.89
C ALA A 85 -4.86 -3.28 6.50
N PRO A 86 -4.91 -2.83 5.23
CA PRO A 86 -5.70 -1.65 4.86
C PRO A 86 -7.21 -1.89 4.95
N ILE A 87 -7.69 -3.14 4.78
CA ILE A 87 -9.09 -3.51 4.96
C ILE A 87 -9.49 -3.32 6.43
N PHE A 88 -8.69 -3.88 7.35
CA PHE A 88 -8.85 -3.72 8.79
C PHE A 88 -8.84 -2.25 9.18
N PHE A 89 -7.89 -1.46 8.66
CA PHE A 89 -7.85 -0.02 8.90
C PHE A 89 -9.17 0.66 8.49
N GLY A 90 -9.63 0.42 7.25
CA GLY A 90 -10.85 1.04 6.72
C GLY A 90 -12.10 0.75 7.55
N PHE A 91 -12.24 -0.49 8.03
CA PHE A 91 -13.38 -0.88 8.87
C PHE A 91 -13.28 -0.35 10.31
N THR A 92 -12.07 -0.28 10.88
CA THR A 92 -11.90 0.01 12.31
C THR A 92 -11.62 1.48 12.62
N VAL A 93 -11.15 2.28 11.66
CA VAL A 93 -10.77 3.69 11.88
C VAL A 93 -11.92 4.55 12.44
N ARG A 94 -13.16 4.28 12.04
CA ARG A 94 -14.35 5.00 12.55
C ARG A 94 -14.75 4.59 13.97
N GLY A 95 -14.48 3.34 14.35
CA GLY A 95 -14.89 2.75 15.64
C GLY A 95 -13.80 2.84 16.72
N LEU A 96 -12.61 2.32 16.42
CA LEU A 96 -11.44 2.36 17.32
C LEU A 96 -10.78 3.74 17.35
N GLY A 97 -10.90 4.52 16.28
CA GLY A 97 -10.17 5.78 16.10
C GLY A 97 -8.83 5.58 15.40
N PHE A 98 -8.19 6.71 15.06
CA PHE A 98 -7.00 6.72 14.21
C PHE A 98 -5.79 6.00 14.84
N VAL A 99 -5.53 6.22 16.14
CA VAL A 99 -4.35 5.69 16.82
C VAL A 99 -4.36 4.15 16.88
N PRO A 100 -5.36 3.50 17.50
CA PRO A 100 -5.40 2.04 17.58
C PRO A 100 -5.59 1.37 16.22
N ALA A 101 -6.43 1.93 15.33
CA ALA A 101 -6.63 1.34 14.00
C ALA A 101 -5.32 1.31 13.20
N LEU A 102 -4.55 2.40 13.23
CA LEU A 102 -3.26 2.48 12.54
C LEU A 102 -2.23 1.55 13.18
N PHE A 103 -2.14 1.52 14.51
CA PHE A 103 -1.21 0.65 15.23
C PHE A 103 -1.42 -0.82 14.89
N PHE A 104 -2.65 -1.31 14.98
CA PHE A 104 -2.94 -2.72 14.66
C PHE A 104 -2.75 -3.03 13.17
N SER A 105 -3.09 -2.10 12.28
CA SER A 105 -2.87 -2.29 10.84
C SER A 105 -1.37 -2.39 10.51
N ALA A 106 -0.55 -1.53 11.09
CA ALA A 106 0.90 -1.56 10.96
C ALA A 106 1.48 -2.84 11.58
N LEU A 107 0.95 -3.28 12.72
CA LEU A 107 1.38 -4.50 13.40
C LEU A 107 1.09 -5.75 12.57
N ILE A 108 -0.11 -5.85 12.01
CA ILE A 108 -0.50 -6.93 11.08
C ILE A 108 0.45 -6.94 9.88
N ALA A 109 0.70 -5.79 9.27
CA ALA A 109 1.60 -5.67 8.13
C ALA A 109 3.06 -6.02 8.48
N ALA A 110 3.54 -5.66 9.68
CA ALA A 110 4.91 -5.93 10.11
C ALA A 110 5.21 -7.44 10.18
N PHE A 111 4.21 -8.25 10.54
CA PHE A 111 4.34 -9.71 10.54
C PHE A 111 4.43 -10.32 9.14
N ALA A 112 4.31 -9.57 8.05
CA ALA A 112 4.56 -10.07 6.70
C ALA A 112 6.03 -10.54 6.49
N SER A 113 7.00 -9.92 7.18
CA SER A 113 8.43 -10.24 7.04
C SER A 113 8.89 -11.40 7.94
N HIS A 114 9.59 -12.40 7.39
CA HIS A 114 10.02 -13.60 8.15
C HIS A 114 11.09 -13.29 9.19
N LYS A 115 11.76 -12.14 9.03
CA LYS A 115 12.82 -11.68 9.94
C LYS A 115 12.30 -10.86 11.11
N MET A 116 10.99 -10.63 11.17
CA MET A 116 10.40 -9.73 12.16
C MET A 116 10.23 -10.43 13.52
N SER A 117 10.85 -9.89 14.57
CA SER A 117 10.55 -10.30 15.94
C SER A 117 9.30 -9.58 16.46
N PRO A 118 8.50 -10.20 17.35
CA PRO A 118 7.31 -9.55 17.90
C PRO A 118 7.60 -8.21 18.58
N LEU A 119 8.72 -8.11 19.28
CA LEU A 119 9.15 -6.86 19.92
C LEU A 119 9.44 -5.77 18.88
N MET A 120 10.18 -6.10 17.82
CA MET A 120 10.51 -5.15 16.75
C MET A 120 9.26 -4.72 15.98
N ALA A 121 8.31 -5.63 15.75
CA ALA A 121 7.03 -5.33 15.14
C ALA A 121 6.23 -4.29 15.95
N VAL A 122 6.16 -4.48 17.28
CA VAL A 122 5.50 -3.53 18.19
C VAL A 122 6.19 -2.17 18.17
N VAL A 123 7.53 -2.13 18.24
CA VAL A 123 8.30 -0.88 18.23
C VAL A 123 8.11 -0.12 16.92
N ILE A 124 8.23 -0.79 15.77
CA ILE A 124 8.04 -0.16 14.46
C ILE A 124 6.61 0.36 14.31
N SER A 125 5.61 -0.44 14.71
CA SER A 125 4.20 -0.06 14.60
C SER A 125 3.86 1.12 15.51
N ALA A 126 4.41 1.15 16.72
CA ALA A 126 4.29 2.28 17.64
C ALA A 126 4.95 3.54 17.07
N ALA A 127 6.18 3.43 16.55
CA ALA A 127 6.90 4.55 15.95
C ALA A 127 6.16 5.15 14.74
N ILE A 128 5.70 4.31 13.82
CA ILE A 128 4.91 4.74 12.65
C ILE A 128 3.60 5.42 13.11
N THR A 129 2.96 4.87 14.13
CA THR A 129 1.71 5.43 14.67
C THR A 129 1.94 6.80 15.30
N VAL A 130 2.97 6.94 16.14
CA VAL A 130 3.34 8.23 16.76
C VAL A 130 3.68 9.26 15.68
N PHE A 131 4.50 8.89 14.70
CA PHE A 131 4.85 9.77 13.58
C PHE A 131 3.61 10.20 12.79
N SER A 132 2.73 9.25 12.47
CA SER A 132 1.51 9.53 11.72
C SER A 132 0.55 10.42 12.51
N VAL A 133 0.42 10.23 13.82
CA VAL A 133 -0.38 11.12 14.68
C VAL A 133 0.22 12.52 14.72
N ALA A 134 1.54 12.64 14.84
CA ALA A 134 2.23 13.93 14.81
C ALA A 134 1.97 14.67 13.48
N VAL A 135 2.10 13.99 12.34
CA VAL A 135 1.91 14.62 11.02
C VAL A 135 0.44 14.89 10.71
N PHE A 136 -0.44 13.90 10.85
CA PHE A 136 -1.82 13.99 10.37
C PHE A 136 -2.77 14.66 11.35
N ASN A 137 -2.59 14.43 12.66
CA ASN A 137 -3.46 15.03 13.66
C ASN A 137 -2.94 16.41 14.08
N TYR A 138 -1.66 16.51 14.43
CA TYR A 138 -1.09 17.79 14.91
C TYR A 138 -0.59 18.68 13.79
N GLY A 139 0.09 18.14 12.77
CA GLY A 139 0.63 18.94 11.66
C GLY A 139 -0.44 19.40 10.67
N LEU A 140 -1.29 18.49 10.22
CA LEU A 140 -2.32 18.76 9.20
C LEU A 140 -3.70 19.09 9.79
N GLY A 141 -3.93 18.86 11.09
CA GLY A 141 -5.19 19.17 11.74
C GLY A 141 -6.38 18.33 11.24
N LEU A 142 -6.15 17.10 10.76
CA LEU A 142 -7.23 16.27 10.23
C LEU A 142 -8.29 15.97 11.31
N PRO A 143 -9.60 16.01 10.98
CA PRO A 143 -10.68 15.82 11.93
C PRO A 143 -10.89 14.35 12.33
N PHE A 144 -9.82 13.56 12.38
CA PHE A 144 -9.88 12.18 12.84
C PHE A 144 -9.94 12.13 14.37
N GLN A 145 -10.88 11.35 14.89
CA GLN A 145 -10.92 11.02 16.30
C GLN A 145 -9.69 10.14 16.63
N ARG A 146 -8.84 10.60 17.54
CA ARG A 146 -7.64 9.85 17.98
C ARG A 146 -8.05 8.50 18.60
N PHE A 147 -9.04 8.55 19.48
CA PHE A 147 -9.70 7.40 20.08
C PHE A 147 -11.19 7.50 19.75
N GLY A 148 -11.69 6.44 19.13
CA GLY A 148 -13.07 6.36 18.66
C GLY A 148 -14.03 5.95 19.77
N PRO A 149 -15.34 5.91 19.46
CA PRO A 149 -16.40 5.65 20.43
C PRO A 149 -16.31 4.26 21.07
N TRP A 150 -15.67 3.28 20.45
CA TRP A 150 -15.50 1.95 21.06
C TRP A 150 -14.60 1.94 22.31
N LEU A 151 -13.80 2.98 22.50
CA LEU A 151 -12.86 3.11 23.63
C LEU A 151 -13.28 4.19 24.63
N LYS A 152 -14.37 4.91 24.34
CA LYS A 152 -14.95 5.91 25.25
C LYS A 152 -16.01 5.21 26.08
N PHE A 153 -15.58 4.68 27.23
CA PHE A 153 -16.45 4.25 28.31
C PHE A 153 -16.90 5.47 29.12
#